data_AF-A0A4Y2T8W7-F1
#
_entry.id   AF-A0A4Y2T8W7-F1
#
_cell.length_a   1.000
_cell.length_b   1.000
_cell.length_c   1.000
_cell.angle_alpha   90.00
_cell.angle_beta   90.00
_cell.angle_gamma   90.00
#
_symmetry.space_group_name_H-M   'P 1'
#
loop_
_entity.id
_entity.type
_entity.pdbx_description
1 polymer ?
#
loop_
_entity_poly.entity_id
_entity_poly.type
_entity_poly.pdbx_seq_one_letter_code
_entity_poly.pdbx_strand_id
1 'polypeptide(L)'
;MVDYINKPGRGLSRILRNCVEVVSSQKSSSKECLTAVANQFINSVEISAQEAAWSILESPMSKMSEDSIFIPTFRQEERTRMVKSQDVLNKLDPNSRDVYESNIIDYYTKRPKSLEQDCLAKFAA
;
A
#
# COMPACT_ATOMS: atom_id res chain seq x y z
N MET A 1 4.13 19.27 2.22
CA MET A 1 3.02 19.30 3.19
C MET A 1 3.05 18.06 4.10
N VAL A 2 3.08 16.85 3.54
CA VAL A 2 3.21 15.59 4.30
C VAL A 2 4.44 15.57 5.22
N ASP A 3 5.60 16.04 4.77
CA ASP A 3 6.82 16.13 5.60
C ASP A 3 6.72 17.13 6.77
N TYR A 4 5.84 18.11 6.65
CA TYR A 4 5.60 19.10 7.70
C TYR A 4 4.66 18.54 8.76
N ILE A 5 3.57 17.90 8.33
CA ILE A 5 2.60 17.20 9.21
C ILE A 5 3.31 16.07 9.98
N ASN A 6 4.19 15.31 9.32
CA ASN A 6 4.91 14.19 9.94
C ASN A 6 6.24 14.61 10.60
N LYS A 7 6.54 15.90 10.73
CA LYS A 7 7.76 16.40 11.39
C LYS A 7 7.94 15.88 12.83
N PRO A 8 6.92 15.86 13.72
CA PRO A 8 7.07 15.30 15.06
C PRO A 8 7.35 13.79 15.05
N GLY A 9 6.93 13.08 14.01
CA GLY A 9 7.22 11.65 13.84
C GLY A 9 8.65 11.32 13.36
N ARG A 10 9.50 12.33 13.14
CA ARG A 10 10.88 12.11 12.68
C ARG A 10 11.68 11.39 13.76
N GLY A 11 12.15 10.19 13.45
CA GLY A 11 12.94 9.34 14.36
C GLY A 11 12.16 8.16 14.94
N LEU A 12 10.82 8.13 14.81
CA LEU A 12 10.00 6.97 15.17
C LEU A 12 10.43 5.72 14.40
N SER A 13 10.74 5.86 13.11
CA SER A 13 11.21 4.75 12.28
C SER A 13 12.45 4.06 12.85
N ARG A 14 13.40 4.84 13.38
CA ARG A 14 14.60 4.31 14.04
C ARG A 14 14.26 3.60 15.34
N ILE A 15 13.38 4.18 16.16
CA ILE A 15 12.95 3.59 17.44
C ILE A 15 12.25 2.25 17.20
N LEU A 16 11.30 2.21 16.25
CA LEU A 16 10.57 0.99 15.91
C LEU A 16 11.49 -0.07 15.32
N ARG A 17 12.43 0.30 14.46
CA ARG A 17 13.40 -0.64 13.89
C ARG A 17 14.26 -1.29 14.97
N ASN A 18 14.77 -0.49 15.91
CA ASN A 18 15.52 -1.01 17.06
C ASN A 18 14.66 -1.95 17.92
N CYS A 19 13.39 -1.61 18.14
CA CYS A 19 12.45 -2.47 18.88
C CYS A 19 12.24 -3.81 18.16
N VAL A 20 12.03 -3.79 16.85
CA VAL A 20 11.89 -5.01 16.03
C VAL A 20 13.15 -5.87 16.09
N GLU A 21 14.34 -5.28 15.99
CA GLU A 21 15.61 -6.00 16.10
C GLU A 21 15.74 -6.69 17.46
N VAL A 22 15.44 -5.98 18.56
CA VAL A 22 15.45 -6.55 19.92
C VAL A 22 14.45 -7.70 20.05
N VAL A 23 13.21 -7.51 19.61
CA VAL A 23 12.16 -8.52 19.81
C VAL A 23 12.34 -9.72 18.87
N SER A 24 12.91 -9.53 17.68
CA SER A 24 13.25 -10.63 16.77
C SER A 24 14.43 -11.48 17.26
N SER A 25 15.33 -10.89 18.06
CA SER A 25 16.43 -11.61 18.70
C SER A 25 15.95 -12.49 19.87
N GLN A 26 14.79 -12.15 20.45
CA GLN A 26 14.08 -12.97 21.42
C GLN A 26 13.21 -13.97 20.64
N LYS A 27 13.20 -15.25 21.05
CA LYS A 27 12.33 -16.28 20.43
C LYS A 27 10.86 -16.07 20.85
N SER A 28 10.29 -14.92 20.53
CA SER A 28 8.94 -14.50 20.89
C SER A 28 7.94 -14.88 19.79
N SER A 29 6.68 -15.09 20.18
CA SER A 29 5.60 -15.27 19.21
C SER A 29 5.34 -13.98 18.40
N SER A 30 4.77 -14.10 17.20
CA SER A 30 4.42 -12.92 16.38
C SER A 30 3.47 -11.96 17.09
N LYS A 31 2.59 -12.47 17.96
CA LYS A 31 1.67 -11.65 18.76
C LYS A 31 2.42 -10.81 19.79
N GLU A 32 3.37 -11.41 20.50
CA GLU A 32 4.21 -10.69 21.46
C GLU A 32 5.08 -9.64 20.76
N CYS A 33 5.63 -9.98 19.60
CA CYS A 33 6.37 -9.04 18.77
C CYS A 33 5.53 -7.83 18.37
N LEU A 34 4.33 -8.06 17.83
CA LEU A 34 3.43 -6.98 17.46
C LEU A 34 3.01 -6.14 18.67
N THR A 35 2.74 -6.77 19.81
CA THR A 35 2.34 -6.08 21.05
C THR A 35 3.48 -5.17 21.56
N ALA A 36 4.72 -5.66 21.56
CA ALA A 36 5.88 -4.88 21.98
C ALA A 36 6.11 -3.67 21.07
N VAL A 37 6.04 -3.87 19.75
CA VAL A 37 6.18 -2.79 18.77
C VAL A 37 5.04 -1.78 18.89
N ALA A 38 3.80 -2.23 19.08
CA ALA A 38 2.64 -1.37 19.26
C ALA A 38 2.76 -0.52 20.54
N ASN A 39 3.17 -1.12 21.66
CA ASN A 39 3.40 -0.41 22.91
C ASN A 39 4.51 0.65 22.75
N GLN A 40 5.61 0.30 22.07
CA GLN A 40 6.67 1.26 21.79
C GLN A 40 6.17 2.42 20.93
N PHE A 41 5.35 2.14 19.91
CA PHE A 41 4.75 3.14 19.04
C PHE A 41 3.86 4.11 19.82
N ILE A 42 2.90 3.59 20.59
CA ILE A 42 1.95 4.40 21.38
C ILE A 42 2.69 5.31 22.37
N ASN A 43 3.77 4.81 23.00
CA ASN A 43 4.53 5.59 23.97
C ASN A 43 5.50 6.61 23.34
N SER A 44 5.80 6.48 22.05
CA SER A 44 6.79 7.33 21.37
C SER A 44 6.15 8.39 20.46
N VAL A 45 4.90 8.18 20.05
CA VAL A 45 4.18 9.08 19.13
C VAL A 45 3.48 10.18 19.93
N GLU A 46 3.69 11.41 19.51
CA GLU A 46 2.85 12.54 19.92
C GLU A 46 1.88 12.87 18.77
N ILE A 47 0.59 12.81 19.04
CA ILE A 47 -0.49 13.10 18.09
C ILE A 47 -1.46 14.10 18.72
N SER A 48 -1.88 15.12 17.96
CA SER A 48 -2.90 16.05 18.44
C SER A 48 -4.28 15.37 18.54
N ALA A 49 -5.16 15.91 19.38
CA ALA A 49 -6.53 15.39 19.51
C ALA A 49 -7.29 15.41 18.18
N GLN A 50 -7.02 16.42 17.33
CA GLN A 50 -7.61 16.56 16.01
C GLN A 50 -7.12 15.46 15.06
N GLU A 51 -5.82 15.20 14.99
CA GLU A 51 -5.24 14.15 14.15
C GLU A 51 -5.69 12.75 14.62
N ALA A 52 -5.81 12.52 15.93
CA ALA A 52 -6.33 11.28 16.48
C ALA A 52 -7.79 11.04 16.07
N ALA A 53 -8.67 12.05 16.21
CA ALA A 53 -10.05 11.98 15.76
C ALA A 53 -10.14 11.73 14.24
N TRP A 54 -9.28 12.40 13.46
CA TRP A 54 -9.23 12.24 12.00
C TRP A 54 -8.83 10.81 11.59
N SER A 55 -7.85 10.22 12.28
CA SER A 55 -7.41 8.84 12.06
C SER A 55 -8.48 7.82 12.47
N ILE A 56 -9.22 8.06 13.56
CA ILE A 56 -10.32 7.19 14.02
C ILE A 56 -11.46 7.19 13.00
N LEU A 57 -11.74 8.34 12.38
CA LEU A 57 -12.79 8.49 11.38
C LEU A 57 -12.36 8.04 9.97
N GLU A 58 -11.15 7.48 9.81
CA GLU A 58 -10.58 7.06 8.53
C GLU A 58 -10.60 8.17 7.47
N SER A 59 -10.53 9.43 7.91
CA SER A 59 -10.62 10.57 7.01
C SER A 59 -9.24 10.83 6.36
N PRO A 60 -9.18 11.27 5.09
CA PRO A 60 -7.91 11.56 4.43
C PRO A 60 -7.24 12.81 5.05
N MET A 61 -6.03 12.66 5.58
CA MET A 61 -5.25 13.75 6.22
C MET A 61 -4.85 14.86 5.25
N SER A 62 -4.82 14.57 3.95
CA SER A 62 -4.67 15.55 2.89
C SER A 62 -5.43 15.10 1.65
N LYS A 63 -6.02 16.05 0.93
CA LYS A 63 -6.56 15.83 -0.41
C LYS A 63 -5.65 16.55 -1.41
N MET A 64 -5.28 15.86 -2.48
CA MET A 64 -4.55 16.45 -3.60
C MET A 64 -5.54 16.67 -4.75
N SER A 65 -5.34 17.74 -5.52
CA SER A 65 -6.16 18.02 -6.70
C SER A 65 -5.87 17.05 -7.85
N GLU A 66 -4.64 16.53 -7.89
CA GLU A 66 -4.16 15.56 -8.85
C GLU A 66 -4.17 14.17 -8.22
N ASP A 67 -4.63 13.17 -8.97
CA ASP A 67 -4.49 11.76 -8.60
C ASP A 67 -3.13 11.23 -9.08
N SER A 68 -2.63 10.18 -8.45
CA SER A 68 -1.38 9.53 -8.85
C SER A 68 -1.63 8.06 -9.14
N ILE A 69 -1.39 7.66 -10.38
CA ILE A 69 -1.61 6.27 -10.83
C ILE A 69 -0.27 5.56 -10.91
N PHE A 70 -0.17 4.44 -10.20
CA PHE A 70 1.01 3.58 -10.26
C PHE A 70 1.01 2.74 -11.53
N ILE A 71 2.10 2.81 -12.30
CA ILE A 71 2.31 2.00 -13.50
C ILE A 71 3.50 1.06 -13.27
N PRO A 72 3.32 -0.26 -13.26
CA PRO A 72 4.43 -1.20 -13.08
C PRO A 72 5.30 -1.25 -14.34
N THR A 73 6.47 -0.62 -14.29
CA THR A 73 7.42 -0.51 -15.42
C THR A 73 8.37 -1.71 -15.56
N PHE A 74 8.29 -2.69 -14.66
CA PHE A 74 9.10 -3.92 -14.74
C PHE A 74 8.81 -4.74 -16.01
N ARG A 75 9.70 -5.70 -16.30
CA ARG A 75 9.47 -6.70 -17.36
C ARG A 75 8.20 -7.50 -17.07
N GLN A 76 7.55 -8.00 -18.10
CA GLN A 76 6.20 -8.59 -17.98
C GLN A 76 6.13 -9.72 -16.94
N GLU A 77 7.18 -10.53 -16.87
CA GLU A 77 7.39 -11.63 -15.93
C GLU A 77 7.66 -11.18 -14.48
N GLU A 78 8.11 -9.95 -14.26
CA GLU A 78 8.49 -9.38 -12.96
C GLU A 78 7.46 -8.36 -12.43
N ARG A 79 6.42 -8.04 -13.21
CA ARG A 79 5.41 -7.06 -12.80
C ARG A 79 4.60 -7.56 -11.62
N THR A 80 4.55 -6.76 -10.58
CA THR A 80 3.61 -6.95 -9.46
C THR A 80 2.18 -6.92 -9.99
N ARG A 81 1.40 -7.95 -9.69
CA ARG A 81 -0.03 -8.04 -9.99
C ARG A 81 -0.81 -8.37 -8.73
N MET A 82 -2.02 -7.85 -8.63
CA MET A 82 -2.95 -8.22 -7.59
C MET A 82 -3.63 -9.53 -7.97
N VAL A 83 -3.70 -10.45 -7.02
CA VAL A 83 -4.46 -11.70 -7.17
C VAL A 83 -5.94 -11.39 -6.95
N LYS A 84 -6.82 -12.08 -7.69
CA LYS A 84 -8.27 -11.96 -7.51
C LYS A 84 -8.68 -12.36 -6.09
N SER A 85 -9.81 -11.84 -5.62
CA SER A 85 -10.38 -12.24 -4.33
C SER A 85 -10.59 -13.76 -4.26
N GLN A 86 -10.45 -14.34 -3.07
CA GLN A 86 -10.62 -15.77 -2.84
C GLN A 86 -11.98 -16.28 -3.35
N ASP A 87 -13.04 -15.48 -3.19
CA ASP A 87 -14.38 -15.81 -3.66
C ASP A 87 -14.46 -15.95 -5.18
N VAL A 88 -13.68 -15.15 -5.92
CA VAL A 88 -13.62 -15.17 -7.38
C VAL A 88 -12.77 -16.36 -7.84
N LEU A 89 -11.65 -16.61 -7.17
CA LEU A 89 -10.77 -17.76 -7.45
C LEU A 89 -11.50 -19.08 -7.25
N ASN A 90 -12.30 -19.22 -6.19
CA ASN A 90 -13.06 -20.44 -5.90
C ASN A 90 -14.14 -20.76 -6.95
N LYS A 91 -14.60 -19.75 -7.70
CA LYS A 91 -15.60 -19.89 -8.78
C LYS A 91 -14.95 -20.10 -10.15
N LEU A 92 -13.62 -19.96 -10.24
CA LEU A 92 -12.88 -20.12 -11.47
C LEU A 92 -12.76 -21.60 -11.84
N ASP A 93 -12.64 -21.89 -13.14
CA ASP A 93 -12.33 -23.24 -13.59
C ASP A 93 -10.99 -23.71 -13.00
N PRO A 94 -10.85 -24.96 -12.52
CA PRO A 94 -9.61 -25.46 -11.93
C PRO A 94 -8.38 -25.39 -12.84
N ASN A 95 -8.55 -25.32 -14.16
CA ASN A 95 -7.47 -25.20 -15.14
C ASN A 95 -7.28 -23.76 -15.65
N SER A 96 -8.05 -22.80 -15.13
CA SER A 96 -7.93 -21.39 -15.53
C SER A 96 -6.65 -20.78 -14.99
N ARG A 97 -5.91 -20.07 -15.86
CA ARG A 97 -4.71 -19.30 -15.51
C ARG A 97 -5.01 -17.83 -15.20
N ASP A 98 -6.29 -17.43 -15.24
CA ASP A 98 -6.73 -16.06 -15.05
C ASP A 98 -6.93 -15.72 -13.57
N VAL A 99 -5.86 -15.83 -12.80
CA VAL A 99 -5.85 -15.65 -11.34
C VAL A 99 -5.56 -14.21 -10.89
N TYR A 100 -5.20 -13.33 -11.82
CA TYR A 100 -4.81 -11.95 -11.53
C TYR A 100 -5.92 -10.96 -11.90
N GLU A 101 -6.03 -9.88 -11.13
CA GLU A 101 -6.86 -8.75 -11.49
C GLU A 101 -6.28 -8.01 -12.70
N SER A 102 -7.17 -7.44 -13.53
CA SER A 102 -6.77 -6.64 -14.68
C SER A 102 -6.20 -5.30 -14.21
N ASN A 103 -5.03 -4.93 -14.73
CA ASN A 103 -4.38 -3.65 -14.42
C ASN A 103 -4.41 -2.69 -15.61
N ILE A 104 -3.92 -1.47 -15.41
CA ILE A 104 -3.89 -0.41 -16.43
C ILE A 104 -3.19 -0.85 -17.74
N ILE A 105 -2.21 -1.73 -17.65
CA ILE A 105 -1.47 -2.23 -18.81
C ILE A 105 -2.31 -3.24 -19.59
N ASP A 106 -3.06 -4.10 -18.91
CA ASP A 106 -3.98 -5.03 -19.57
C ASP A 106 -5.08 -4.26 -20.32
N TYR A 107 -5.61 -3.18 -19.73
CA TYR A 107 -6.57 -2.29 -20.40
C TYR A 107 -5.94 -1.55 -21.59
N TYR A 108 -4.73 -1.00 -21.43
CA TYR A 108 -4.02 -0.33 -22.51
C TYR A 108 -3.73 -1.24 -23.71
N THR A 109 -3.44 -2.51 -23.43
CA THR A 109 -3.21 -3.53 -24.48
C THR A 109 -4.48 -3.84 -25.25
N LYS A 110 -5.65 -3.78 -24.58
CA LYS A 110 -6.98 -4.01 -25.16
C LYS A 110 -7.68 -2.73 -25.61
N ARG A 111 -6.96 -1.60 -25.70
CA ARG A 111 -7.56 -0.29 -25.98
C ARG A 111 -8.23 -0.24 -27.36
N PRO A 112 -9.34 0.52 -27.52
CA PRO A 112 -9.97 0.69 -28.82
C PRO A 112 -9.07 1.45 -29.79
N LYS A 113 -9.29 1.25 -31.10
CA LYS A 113 -8.52 1.92 -32.16
C LYS A 113 -8.56 3.45 -32.10
N SER A 114 -9.61 4.02 -31.51
CA SER A 114 -9.72 5.46 -31.29
C SER A 114 -8.63 6.02 -30.37
N LEU A 115 -8.06 5.20 -29.48
CA LEU A 115 -7.02 5.55 -28.52
C LEU A 115 -5.64 5.00 -28.93
N GLU A 116 -5.47 4.59 -30.18
CA GLU A 116 -4.22 3.97 -30.64
C GLU A 116 -3.03 4.94 -30.58
N GLN A 117 -3.29 6.23 -30.81
CA GLN A 117 -2.31 7.32 -30.78
C GLN A 117 -1.95 7.77 -29.36
N ASP A 118 -2.76 7.42 -28.35
CA ASP A 118 -2.47 7.77 -26.97
C ASP A 118 -1.42 6.82 -26.39
N CYS A 119 -0.39 7.40 -25.78
CA CYS A 119 0.62 6.64 -25.07
C CYS A 119 0.07 6.15 -23.71
N LEU A 120 0.74 5.15 -23.11
CA LEU A 120 0.32 4.56 -21.83
C LEU A 120 0.11 5.61 -20.72
N ALA A 121 0.98 6.62 -20.64
CA ALA A 121 0.86 7.68 -19.64
C ALA A 121 -0.41 8.51 -19.83
N LYS A 122 -0.76 8.84 -21.06
CA LYS A 122 -1.98 9.62 -21.38
C LYS A 122 -3.25 8.77 -21.25
N PHE A 123 -3.16 7.47 -21.50
CA PHE A 123 -4.28 6.55 -21.29
C PHE A 123 -4.54 6.28 -19.80
N ALA A 124 -3.49 6.33 -18.98
CA ALA A 124 -3.61 6.14 -17.54
C ALA A 124 -4.17 7.37 -16.83
N ALA A 125 -3.82 8.58 -17.28
CA ALA A 125 -4.28 9.85 -16.72
C ALA A 125 -5.80 10.07 -16.91
#